data_AF-A0A6I3A637-F1
#
_entry.id   AF-A0A6I3A637-F1
#
_cell.length_a   1.000
_cell.length_b   1.000
_cell.length_c   1.000
_cell.angle_alpha   90.00
_cell.angle_beta   90.00
_cell.angle_gamma   90.00
#
_symmetry.space_group_name_H-M   'P 1'
#
loop_
_entity.id
_entity.type
_entity.pdbx_description
1 polymer ?
#
loop_
_entity_poly.entity_id
_entity_poly.type
_entity_poly.pdbx_seq_one_letter_code
_entity_poly.pdbx_strand_id
1 'polypeptide(L)' 'MAAGDPCPVCEADKLVHVTYVFGARLPAAGRCMTSLAEMQRLARRKSSYSAYAVEVCVACRWNHLVRSYLLNPLV' A
#
# COMPACT_ATOMS: atom_id res chain seq x y z
N MET A 1 -14.52 0.07 2.59
CA MET A 1 -13.51 0.37 1.56
C MET A 1 -13.83 1.75 1.03
N ALA A 2 -12.97 2.74 1.24
CA ALA A 2 -13.20 4.07 0.69
C ALA A 2 -13.01 3.98 -0.83
N ALA A 3 -14.05 4.32 -1.60
CA ALA A 3 -13.95 4.41 -3.05
C ALA A 3 -13.18 5.69 -3.39
N GLY A 4 -12.06 5.57 -4.11
CA GLY A 4 -11.23 6.71 -4.49
C GLY A 4 -11.84 7.55 -5.61
N ASP A 5 -11.07 8.56 -6.04
CA ASP A 5 -11.40 9.41 -7.18
C ASP A 5 -11.48 8.60 -8.49
N PRO A 6 -12.21 9.09 -9.52
CA PRO A 6 -12.22 8.45 -10.83
C PRO A 6 -10.82 8.37 -11.42
N CYS A 7 -10.52 7.29 -12.14
CA CYS A 7 -9.21 7.12 -12.77
C CYS A 7 -8.97 8.25 -13.81
N PRO A 8 -7.85 8.99 -13.74
CA PRO A 8 -7.57 10.10 -14.65
C PRO A 8 -7.20 9.67 -16.08
N VAL A 9 -7.12 8.35 -16.34
CA VAL A 9 -6.74 7.80 -17.64
C VAL A 9 -7.93 7.26 -18.40
N CYS A 10 -8.75 6.42 -17.76
CA CYS A 10 -9.89 5.79 -18.43
C CYS A 10 -11.25 6.35 -18.00
N GLU A 11 -11.31 7.07 -16.87
CA GLU A 11 -12.53 7.63 -16.26
C GLU A 11 -13.66 6.61 -15.99
N ALA A 12 -13.42 5.32 -16.24
CA ALA A 12 -14.43 4.26 -16.23
C ALA A 12 -14.59 3.60 -14.86
N ASP A 13 -13.56 3.64 -14.01
CA ASP A 13 -13.57 3.02 -12.69
C ASP A 13 -12.91 3.94 -11.65
N LYS A 14 -13.26 3.73 -10.38
CA LYS A 14 -12.67 4.44 -9.25
C LYS A 14 -11.34 3.83 -8.86
N LEU A 15 -10.42 4.68 -8.41
CA LEU A 15 -9.15 4.22 -7.89
C LEU A 15 -9.34 3.47 -6.56
N VAL A 16 -8.54 2.42 -6.38
CA VAL A 16 -8.42 1.71 -5.10
C VAL A 16 -7.04 1.96 -4.50
N HIS A 17 -6.96 2.05 -3.16
CA HIS A 17 -5.69 2.13 -2.45
C HIS A 17 -5.14 0.75 -2.08
N VAL A 18 -3.88 0.54 -2.43
CA VAL A 18 -3.11 -0.65 -2.09
C VAL A 18 -1.86 -0.21 -1.34
N THR A 19 -1.53 -0.86 -0.23
CA THR A 19 -0.27 -0.60 0.50
C THR A 19 0.66 -1.79 0.39
N TYR A 20 1.85 -1.58 -0.17
CA TYR A 20 2.92 -2.56 -0.20
C TYR A 20 3.93 -2.28 0.90
N VAL A 21 4.35 -3.32 1.62
CA VAL A 21 5.35 -3.22 2.69
C VAL A 21 6.54 -4.12 2.39
N PHE A 22 7.73 -3.57 2.60
CA PHE A 22 9.02 -4.21 2.38
C PHE A 22 9.87 -4.15 3.64
N GLY A 23 10.65 -5.19 3.91
CA GLY A 23 11.57 -5.23 5.03
C GLY A 23 11.93 -6.66 5.43
N ALA A 24 12.66 -6.80 6.54
CA ALA A 24 13.15 -8.09 7.00
C ALA A 24 12.00 -9.09 7.21
N ARG A 25 12.24 -10.35 6.83
CA ARG A 25 11.28 -11.47 6.99
C ARG A 25 9.97 -11.30 6.20
N LEU A 26 9.97 -10.44 5.18
CA LEU A 26 8.95 -10.41 4.13
C LEU A 26 9.53 -10.98 2.83
N PRO A 27 8.69 -11.43 1.88
CA PRO A 27 9.14 -11.81 0.56
C PRO A 27 9.90 -10.67 -0.13
N ALA A 28 10.85 -11.00 -1.01
CA ALA A 28 11.62 -10.01 -1.76
C ALA A 28 10.72 -9.09 -2.62
N ALA A 29 9.60 -9.64 -3.13
CA ALA A 29 8.58 -8.89 -3.86
C ALA A 29 7.73 -7.96 -2.96
N GLY A 30 8.00 -7.92 -1.65
CA GLY A 30 7.18 -7.22 -0.68
C GLY A 30 5.88 -7.95 -0.37
N ARG A 31 5.04 -7.31 0.44
CA ARG A 31 3.75 -7.84 0.84
C ARG A 31 2.66 -6.79 0.71
N CYS A 32 1.60 -7.12 0.01
CA CYS A 32 0.39 -6.29 -0.03
C CYS A 32 -0.37 -6.43 1.30
N MET A 33 -0.69 -5.29 1.92
CA MET A 33 -1.52 -5.24 3.13
C MET A 33 -2.98 -5.26 2.74
N THR A 34 -3.70 -6.25 3.25
CA THR A 34 -5.12 -6.49 2.92
C THR A 34 -6.06 -6.00 4.01
N SER A 35 -5.54 -5.65 5.19
CA SER A 35 -6.33 -5.09 6.29
C SER A 35 -5.52 -4.19 7.22
N LEU A 36 -6.20 -3.26 7.89
CA LEU A 36 -5.58 -2.41 8.91
C LEU A 36 -5.02 -3.23 10.09
N ALA A 37 -5.72 -4.30 10.50
CA ALA A 37 -5.29 -5.18 11.58
C ALA A 37 -3.96 -5.90 11.24
N GLU A 38 -3.78 -6.30 9.99
CA GLU A 38 -2.53 -6.86 9.50
C GLU A 38 -1.38 -5.84 9.52
N MET A 39 -1.64 -4.62 9.04
CA MET A 39 -0.68 -3.52 9.07
C MET A 39 -0.27 -3.16 10.49
N GLN A 40 -1.21 -3.11 11.44
CA GLN A 40 -0.94 -2.87 12.85
C GLN A 40 -0.12 -3.99 13.50
N ARG A 41 -0.40 -5.25 13.17
CA ARG A 41 0.42 -6.39 13.65
C ARG A 41 1.86 -6.30 13.15
N LEU A 42 2.06 -5.85 11.91
CA LEU A 42 3.39 -5.66 11.35
C LEU A 42 4.14 -4.50 12.03
N ALA A 43 3.44 -3.38 12.26
CA ALA A 43 3.99 -2.20 12.93
C ALA A 43 4.45 -2.46 14.38
N ARG A 44 3.88 -3.45 15.07
CA ARG A 44 4.30 -3.84 16.44
C ARG A 44 5.61 -4.64 16.50
N ARG A 45 6.14 -5.09 15.36
CA ARG A 45 7.39 -5.87 15.34
C ARG A 45 8.59 -4.94 15.55
N LYS A 46 9.62 -5.43 16.24
CA LYS A 46 10.92 -4.76 16.39
C LYS A 46 11.74 -4.79 15.10
N SER A 47 11.20 -4.23 14.02
CA SER A 47 11.87 -4.09 12.73
C SER A 47 11.26 -2.88 12.03
N SER A 48 12.09 -2.13 11.29
CA SER A 48 11.60 -1.06 10.43
C SER A 48 11.24 -1.63 9.06
N TYR A 49 10.14 -1.13 8.51
CA TYR A 49 9.68 -1.51 7.17
C TYR A 49 9.44 -0.26 6.33
N SER A 50 9.68 -0.36 5.03
CA SER A 50 9.30 0.66 4.05
C SER A 50 7.90 0.33 3.53
N ALA A 51 6.99 1.29 3.62
CA ALA A 51 5.62 1.17 3.15
C ALA A 51 5.34 2.15 2.02
N TYR A 52 4.62 1.69 1.00
CA TYR A 52 4.27 2.43 -0.20
C TYR A 52 2.76 2.32 -0.41
N ALA A 53 2.04 3.44 -0.28
CA ALA A 53 0.61 3.48 -0.61
C ALA A 53 0.44 3.94 -2.06
N VAL A 54 -0.25 3.13 -2.84
CA VAL A 54 -0.39 3.23 -4.28
C VAL A 54 -1.88 3.28 -4.62
N GLU A 55 -2.26 4.17 -5.52
CA GLU A 55 -3.56 4.15 -6.19
C GLU A 55 -3.47 3.26 -7.42
N VAL A 56 -4.50 2.44 -7.64
CA VAL A 56 -4.57 1.52 -8.77
C VAL A 56 -5.96 1.59 -9.41
N CYS A 57 -6.00 1.66 -10.73
CA CYS A 57 -7.21 1.41 -11.50
C CYS A 57 -7.24 -0.04 -11.94
N VAL A 58 -8.26 -0.80 -11.53
CA VAL A 58 -8.39 -2.22 -11.90
C VAL A 58 -8.81 -2.43 -13.35
N ALA A 59 -9.40 -1.42 -13.99
CA ALA A 59 -9.81 -1.47 -15.39
C ALA A 59 -8.64 -1.27 -16.37
N CYS A 60 -7.88 -0.17 -16.24
CA CYS A 60 -6.80 0.16 -17.18
C CYS A 60 -5.38 -0.14 -16.67
N ARG A 61 -5.24 -0.60 -15.41
CA ARG A 61 -3.97 -0.92 -14.72
C ARG A 61 -3.04 0.28 -14.47
N TRP A 62 -3.52 1.50 -14.72
CA TRP A 62 -2.82 2.70 -14.26
C TRP A 62 -2.60 2.64 -12.75
N ASN A 63 -1.43 3.08 -12.31
CA ASN A 63 -1.13 3.19 -10.90
C ASN A 63 -0.24 4.40 -10.61
N HIS A 64 -0.35 4.91 -9.39
CA HIS A 64 0.41 6.06 -8.92
C HIS A 64 0.80 5.91 -7.46
N LEU A 65 2.06 6.17 -7.14
CA LEU A 65 2.56 6.15 -5.77
C LEU A 65 2.14 7.45 -5.05
N VAL A 66 1.24 7.33 -4.08
CA VAL A 66 0.71 8.48 -3.31
C VAL A 66 1.66 8.88 -2.19
N ARG A 67 2.18 7.89 -1.45
CA ARG A 67 3.09 8.14 -0.32
C ARG A 67 4.04 6.99 -0.07
N SER A 68 5.25 7.33 0.38
CA SER A 68 6.21 6.42 0.97
C SER A 68 6.47 6.81 2.43
N TYR A 69 6.50 5.85 3.35
CA TYR A 69 6.70 6.09 4.78
C TYR A 69 7.31 4.87 5.46
N LEU A 70 7.90 5.07 6.64
CA LEU A 70 8.39 3.98 7.47
C LEU A 70 7.27 3.46 8.38
N LEU A 71 7.04 2.16 8.34
CA LEU A 71 6.19 1.45 9.30
C LEU A 71 7.09 1.05 10.47
N ASN A 72 6.92 1.71 11.62
CA ASN A 72 7.76 1.59 12.82
C ASN A 72 9.21 2.10 12.63
N PRO A 73 9.43 3.42 12.57
CA PRO A 73 10.77 3.97 12.73
C PRO A 73 11.26 3.59 14.14
N LEU A 74 12.37 2.85 14.21
CA LEU A 74 13.03 2.59 15.49
C LEU A 74 13.51 3.93 16.04
N VAL A 75 12.82 4.44 17.05
CA VAL A 75 13.32 5.49 17.96
C VAL A 75 14.01 4.83 19.14
#